data_AF-A0A7V7XQ56-F1
#
_entry.id   AF-A0A7V7XQ56-F1
#
_cell.length_a   1.000
_cell.length_b   1.000
_cell.length_c   1.000
_cell.angle_alpha   90.00
_cell.angle_beta   90.00
_cell.angle_gamma   90.00
#
_symmetry.space_group_name_H-M   'P 1'
#
loop_
_entity.id
_entity.type
_entity.pdbx_description
1 polymer ?
#
loop_
_entity_poly.entity_id
_entity_poly.type
_entity_poly.pdbx_seq_one_letter_code
_entity_poly.pdbx_strand_id
1 'polypeptide(L)'
;MIAEGKLDLDLAWDGQRITAAKVRSTRPVFACRILEGRTVEEALRLAPMLFSVCGRAQAVAAAAAVDTARGIEADAQTREERERAIAAECLHEYVWRLFIDLPALLGEAARPGDLADLRRRMPSEAGEAEWLDIAADAEELIEQRVFGLRARDWLAFDEARFARWVEDGALPTARMLARLRSFRFGAPRAFLPWLDESALREEIAPQ
;
A
#
# COMPACT_ATOMS: atom_id res chain seq x y z
N MET A 1 16.04 7.10 -15.71
CA MET A 1 15.20 7.26 -14.50
C MET A 1 13.84 7.73 -14.98
N ILE A 2 12.83 6.87 -14.92
CA ILE A 2 11.47 7.27 -15.32
C ILE A 2 11.00 8.22 -14.22
N ALA A 3 10.66 9.46 -14.60
CA ALA A 3 10.17 10.47 -13.65
C ALA A 3 8.95 9.91 -12.91
N GLU A 4 8.89 10.08 -11.59
CA GLU A 4 7.70 9.74 -10.82
C GLU A 4 6.48 10.42 -11.44
N GLY A 5 5.41 9.64 -11.62
CA GLY A 5 4.17 10.16 -12.18
C GLY A 5 3.60 11.24 -11.27
N LYS A 6 3.23 12.38 -11.84
CA LYS A 6 2.56 13.48 -11.14
C LYS A 6 1.05 13.38 -11.38
N LEU A 7 0.28 13.67 -10.33
CA LEU A 7 -1.15 13.96 -10.45
C LEU A 7 -1.37 15.45 -10.20
N ASP A 8 -1.93 16.12 -11.19
CA ASP A 8 -2.44 17.49 -11.07
C ASP A 8 -3.96 17.41 -10.90
N LEU A 9 -4.46 17.99 -9.82
CA LEU A 9 -5.89 18.02 -9.49
C LEU A 9 -6.40 19.45 -9.63
N ASP A 10 -7.33 19.68 -10.57
CA ASP A 10 -8.09 20.93 -10.63
C ASP A 10 -9.44 20.72 -9.97
N LEU A 11 -9.76 21.56 -8.99
CA LEU A 11 -11.03 21.53 -8.29
C LEU A 11 -11.79 22.83 -8.56
N ALA A 12 -13.05 22.72 -9.01
CA ALA A 12 -13.96 23.85 -9.05
C ALA A 12 -14.73 23.93 -7.72
N TRP A 13 -14.76 25.11 -7.11
CA TRP A 13 -15.39 25.36 -5.82
C TRP A 13 -16.39 26.51 -5.93
N ASP A 14 -17.63 26.29 -5.51
CA ASP A 14 -18.70 27.31 -5.52
C ASP A 14 -18.78 28.13 -4.22
N GLY A 15 -17.79 27.97 -3.32
CA GLY A 15 -17.78 28.55 -1.98
C GLY A 15 -18.39 27.65 -0.90
N GLN A 16 -19.08 26.57 -1.28
CA GLN A 16 -19.64 25.58 -0.34
C GLN A 16 -19.13 24.17 -0.57
N ARG A 17 -18.99 23.75 -1.83
CA ARG A 17 -18.61 22.38 -2.19
C ARG A 17 -17.81 22.31 -3.49
N ILE A 18 -17.05 21.24 -3.65
CA ILE A 18 -16.41 20.92 -4.92
C ILE A 18 -17.52 20.58 -5.92
N THR A 19 -17.63 21.35 -7.00
CA THR A 19 -18.65 21.17 -8.06
C THR A 19 -18.11 20.42 -9.28
N ALA A 20 -16.79 20.40 -9.45
CA ALA A 20 -16.11 19.62 -10.46
C ALA A 20 -14.69 19.28 -10.00
N ALA A 21 -14.18 18.13 -10.45
CA ALA A 21 -12.78 17.76 -10.29
C ALA A 21 -12.25 17.28 -11.65
N LYS A 22 -11.05 17.72 -12.01
CA LYS A 22 -10.29 17.18 -13.14
C LYS A 22 -8.97 16.63 -12.64
N VAL A 23 -8.66 15.41 -13.06
CA VAL A 23 -7.39 14.75 -12.74
C VAL A 23 -6.56 14.70 -14.01
N ARG A 24 -5.36 15.29 -13.98
CA ARG A 24 -4.36 15.12 -15.03
C ARG A 24 -3.20 14.30 -14.48
N SER A 25 -2.89 13.21 -15.16
CA SER A 25 -1.77 12.35 -14.81
C SER A 25 -0.65 12.51 -15.82
N THR A 26 0.58 12.75 -15.36
CA THR A 26 1.77 12.70 -16.21
C THR A 26 2.39 11.31 -16.28
N ARG A 27 1.70 10.29 -15.72
CA ARG A 27 2.21 8.91 -15.72
C ARG A 27 2.59 8.52 -17.16
N PRO A 28 3.80 8.00 -17.38
CA PRO A 28 4.25 7.59 -18.70
C PRO A 28 3.54 6.30 -19.10
N VAL A 29 2.31 6.43 -19.60
CA VAL A 29 1.46 5.32 -20.08
C VAL A 29 2.14 4.48 -21.16
N PHE A 30 3.08 5.06 -21.90
CA PHE A 30 3.86 4.37 -22.92
C PHE A 30 5.15 3.72 -22.42
N ALA A 31 5.44 3.74 -21.11
CA ALA A 31 6.63 3.09 -20.56
C ALA A 31 6.69 1.59 -20.91
N CYS A 32 5.55 0.91 -20.96
CA CYS A 32 5.46 -0.51 -21.31
C CYS A 32 5.86 -0.81 -22.77
N ARG A 33 5.87 0.20 -23.67
CA ARG A 33 6.29 0.01 -25.07
C ARG A 33 7.74 -0.43 -25.21
N ILE A 34 8.57 -0.23 -24.19
CA ILE A 34 9.95 -0.72 -24.17
C ILE A 34 10.05 -2.26 -24.29
N LEU A 35 8.95 -2.97 -24.00
CA LEU A 35 8.82 -4.42 -24.12
C LEU A 35 8.49 -4.86 -25.56
N GLU A 36 8.01 -3.97 -26.43
CA GLU A 36 7.69 -4.30 -27.82
C GLU A 36 8.94 -4.78 -28.56
N GLY A 37 8.86 -5.95 -29.22
CA GLY A 37 9.97 -6.55 -29.95
C GLY A 37 11.07 -7.19 -29.10
N ARG A 38 10.90 -7.25 -27.78
CA ARG A 38 11.84 -7.93 -26.86
C ARG A 38 11.57 -9.43 -26.77
N THR A 39 12.61 -10.19 -26.43
CA THR A 39 12.41 -11.59 -26.05
C THR A 39 11.68 -11.69 -24.71
N VAL A 40 11.14 -12.87 -24.39
CA VAL A 40 10.50 -13.13 -23.09
C VAL A 40 11.48 -12.88 -21.94
N GLU A 41 12.72 -13.33 -22.07
CA GLU A 41 13.78 -13.19 -21.07
C GLU A 41 14.19 -11.72 -20.86
N GLU A 42 14.17 -10.92 -21.93
CA GLU A 42 14.37 -9.48 -21.84
C GLU A 42 13.17 -8.80 -21.17
N ALA A 43 11.95 -9.15 -21.55
CA ALA A 43 10.74 -8.56 -21.01
C ALA A 43 10.60 -8.82 -19.49
N LEU A 44 10.89 -10.05 -19.04
CA LEU A 44 10.88 -10.42 -17.62
C LEU A 44 11.92 -9.64 -16.79
N ARG A 45 13.07 -9.30 -17.38
CA ARG A 45 14.08 -8.45 -16.73
C ARG A 45 13.70 -6.97 -16.71
N LEU A 46 13.03 -6.48 -17.76
CA LEU A 46 12.68 -5.07 -17.92
C LEU A 46 11.44 -4.66 -17.12
N ALA A 47 10.41 -5.51 -17.06
CA ALA A 47 9.13 -5.18 -16.42
C ALA A 47 9.26 -4.67 -14.97
N PRO A 48 10.08 -5.27 -14.09
CA PRO A 48 10.26 -4.80 -12.71
C PRO A 48 10.89 -3.40 -12.60
N MET A 49 11.59 -2.95 -13.65
CA MET A 49 12.31 -1.67 -13.66
C MET A 49 11.46 -0.51 -14.20
N LEU A 50 10.26 -0.79 -14.72
CA LEU A 50 9.39 0.24 -15.30
C LEU A 50 8.89 1.24 -14.26
N PHE A 51 8.69 0.78 -13.03
CA PHE A 51 8.18 1.59 -11.93
C PHE A 51 8.95 1.27 -10.66
N SER A 52 9.32 2.29 -9.89
CA SER A 52 10.17 2.15 -8.69
C SER A 52 9.46 1.57 -7.47
N VAL A 53 8.13 1.66 -7.43
CA VAL A 53 7.30 1.30 -6.26
C VAL A 53 6.79 -0.13 -6.32
N CYS A 54 6.54 -0.67 -7.53
CA CYS A 54 5.84 -1.94 -7.71
C CYS A 54 6.66 -3.01 -8.45
N GLY A 55 7.99 -2.99 -8.30
CA GLY A 55 8.89 -3.85 -9.07
C GLY A 55 8.61 -5.36 -8.91
N ARG A 56 8.35 -5.84 -7.68
CA ARG A 56 8.03 -7.25 -7.40
C ARG A 56 6.67 -7.62 -7.99
N ALA A 57 5.65 -6.79 -7.81
CA ALA A 57 4.35 -7.02 -8.41
C ALA A 57 4.41 -7.06 -9.95
N GLN A 58 5.19 -6.17 -10.57
CA GLN A 58 5.42 -6.19 -12.03
C GLN A 58 6.17 -7.44 -12.49
N ALA A 59 7.16 -7.92 -11.72
CA ALA A 59 7.87 -9.17 -11.99
C ALA A 59 6.91 -10.37 -12.01
N VAL A 60 6.08 -10.48 -10.96
CA VAL A 60 5.08 -11.54 -10.82
C VAL A 60 4.05 -11.47 -11.94
N ALA A 61 3.53 -10.28 -12.26
CA ALA A 61 2.57 -10.09 -13.34
C ALA A 61 3.15 -10.47 -14.71
N ALA A 62 4.41 -10.10 -14.99
CA ALA A 62 5.08 -10.45 -16.22
C ALA A 62 5.30 -11.97 -16.34
N ALA A 63 5.72 -12.63 -15.26
CA ALA A 63 5.89 -14.09 -15.23
C ALA A 63 4.56 -14.82 -15.43
N ALA A 64 3.50 -14.40 -14.74
CA ALA A 64 2.16 -14.98 -14.89
C ALA A 64 1.59 -14.79 -16.32
N ALA A 65 1.85 -13.64 -16.95
CA ALA A 65 1.45 -13.40 -18.33
C ALA A 65 2.19 -14.34 -19.31
N VAL A 66 3.47 -14.61 -19.09
CA VAL A 66 4.27 -15.56 -19.89
C VAL A 66 3.77 -16.99 -19.71
N ASP A 67 3.51 -17.42 -18.47
CA ASP A 67 2.95 -18.75 -18.18
C ASP A 67 1.62 -18.94 -18.91
N THR A 68 0.73 -17.96 -18.79
CA THR A 68 -0.58 -17.96 -19.47
C THR A 68 -0.43 -18.06 -20.98
N ALA A 69 0.47 -17.28 -21.57
CA ALA A 69 0.73 -17.31 -23.01
C ALA A 69 1.31 -18.65 -23.50
N ARG A 70 2.00 -19.39 -22.61
CA ARG A 70 2.55 -20.73 -22.87
C ARG A 70 1.58 -21.87 -22.51
N GLY A 71 0.42 -21.56 -21.93
CA GLY A 71 -0.51 -22.58 -21.41
C GLY A 71 0.04 -23.36 -20.22
N ILE A 72 0.95 -22.73 -19.44
CA ILE A 72 1.54 -23.32 -18.23
C ILE A 72 0.71 -22.86 -17.03
N GLU A 73 0.31 -23.79 -16.18
CA GLU A 73 -0.23 -23.47 -14.87
C GLU A 73 0.90 -23.52 -13.83
N ALA A 74 1.06 -22.44 -13.08
CA ALA A 74 1.98 -22.41 -11.95
C ALA A 74 1.51 -23.40 -10.87
N ASP A 75 2.45 -24.18 -10.33
CA ASP A 75 2.22 -25.04 -9.18
C ASP A 75 1.95 -24.23 -7.90
N ALA A 76 1.54 -24.92 -6.84
CA ALA A 76 1.17 -24.29 -5.58
C ALA A 76 2.33 -23.50 -4.95
N GLN A 77 3.53 -24.05 -4.99
CA GLN A 77 4.72 -23.40 -4.43
C GLN A 77 5.06 -22.11 -5.17
N THR A 78 5.04 -22.12 -6.51
CA THR A 78 5.28 -20.95 -7.34
C THR A 78 4.25 -19.85 -7.08
N ARG A 79 2.97 -20.22 -6.90
CA ARG A 79 1.91 -19.25 -6.56
C ARG A 79 2.16 -18.61 -5.20
N GLU A 80 2.53 -19.41 -4.21
CA GLU A 80 2.81 -18.93 -2.86
C GLU A 80 4.05 -18.02 -2.81
N GLU A 81 5.13 -18.36 -3.52
CA GLU A 81 6.32 -17.51 -3.64
C GLU A 81 5.98 -16.16 -4.31
N ARG A 82 5.11 -16.17 -5.33
CA ARG A 82 4.60 -14.95 -5.98
C ARG A 82 3.79 -14.08 -5.03
N GLU A 83 2.89 -14.68 -4.26
CA GLU A 83 2.06 -13.97 -3.27
C GLU A 83 2.93 -13.36 -2.16
N ARG A 84 3.89 -14.12 -1.63
CA ARG A 84 4.88 -13.64 -0.66
C ARG A 84 5.66 -12.46 -1.22
N ALA A 85 6.15 -12.54 -2.45
CA ALA A 85 6.89 -11.43 -3.05
C ALA A 85 6.07 -10.13 -3.14
N ILE A 86 4.77 -10.23 -3.47
CA ILE A 86 3.85 -9.09 -3.49
C ILE A 86 3.58 -8.59 -2.06
N ALA A 87 3.33 -9.48 -1.11
CA ALA A 87 3.06 -9.12 0.28
C ALA A 87 4.23 -8.36 0.92
N ALA A 88 5.48 -8.76 0.65
CA ALA A 88 6.65 -8.02 1.10
C ALA A 88 6.69 -6.59 0.55
N GLU A 89 6.38 -6.41 -0.73
CA GLU A 89 6.31 -5.08 -1.35
C GLU A 89 5.21 -4.22 -0.71
N CYS A 90 4.01 -4.77 -0.55
CA CYS A 90 2.90 -4.07 0.09
C CYS A 90 3.23 -3.65 1.53
N LEU A 91 3.79 -4.56 2.32
CA LEU A 91 4.21 -4.28 3.70
C LEU A 91 5.23 -3.14 3.75
N HIS A 92 6.24 -3.17 2.87
CA HIS A 92 7.23 -2.11 2.78
C HIS A 92 6.59 -0.74 2.47
N GLU A 93 5.71 -0.69 1.46
CA GLU A 93 5.07 0.55 1.02
C GLU A 93 4.12 1.11 2.07
N TYR A 94 3.34 0.27 2.75
CA TYR A 94 2.47 0.72 3.83
C TYR A 94 3.25 1.23 5.04
N VAL A 95 4.33 0.55 5.43
CA VAL A 95 5.15 1.01 6.55
C VAL A 95 5.90 2.29 6.19
N TRP A 96 6.38 2.44 4.94
CA TRP A 96 6.94 3.70 4.47
C TRP A 96 5.90 4.83 4.56
N ARG A 97 4.65 4.60 4.15
CA ARG A 97 3.57 5.60 4.32
C ARG A 97 3.33 5.96 5.78
N LEU A 98 3.25 4.98 6.67
CA LEU A 98 2.95 5.18 8.09
C LEU A 98 4.10 5.82 8.89
N PHE A 99 5.35 5.61 8.46
CA PHE A 99 6.52 6.07 9.20
C PHE A 99 7.19 7.29 8.57
N ILE A 100 7.03 7.54 7.28
CA ILE A 100 7.74 8.62 6.58
C ILE A 100 6.77 9.65 6.03
N ASP A 101 5.90 9.24 5.12
CA ASP A 101 5.09 10.17 4.31
C ASP A 101 3.96 10.82 5.11
N LEU A 102 3.06 10.01 5.69
CA LEU A 102 1.92 10.52 6.44
C LEU A 102 2.33 11.34 7.67
N PRO A 103 3.34 10.93 8.47
CA PRO A 103 3.80 11.76 9.58
C PRO A 103 4.19 13.17 9.13
N ALA A 104 5.00 13.29 8.07
CA ALA A 104 5.43 14.59 7.55
C ALA A 104 4.25 15.45 7.09
N LEU A 105 3.26 14.86 6.42
CA LEU A 105 2.06 15.56 5.95
C LEU A 105 1.13 16.00 7.09
N LEU A 106 1.12 15.26 8.19
CA LEU A 106 0.21 15.48 9.33
C LEU A 106 0.91 16.10 10.55
N GLY A 107 2.13 16.60 10.37
CA GLY A 107 2.88 17.33 11.40
C GLY A 107 3.40 16.47 12.55
N GLU A 108 3.58 15.18 12.32
CA GLU A 108 4.33 14.27 13.18
C GLU A 108 5.76 14.09 12.65
N ALA A 109 6.69 13.65 13.50
CA ALA A 109 8.05 13.36 13.06
C ALA A 109 8.09 12.08 12.21
N ALA A 110 8.79 12.14 11.07
CA ALA A 110 9.14 10.96 10.31
C ALA A 110 10.08 10.04 11.12
N ARG A 111 9.94 8.72 10.92
CA ARG A 111 10.62 7.66 11.67
C ARG A 111 11.42 6.75 10.75
N PRO A 112 12.45 7.26 10.06
CA PRO A 112 13.29 6.46 9.15
C PRO A 112 14.01 5.30 9.84
N GLY A 113 14.25 5.40 11.14
CA GLY A 113 14.82 4.32 11.95
C GLY A 113 13.92 3.08 12.01
N ASP A 114 12.61 3.26 12.23
CA ASP A 114 11.66 2.15 12.29
C ASP A 114 11.52 1.47 10.91
N LEU A 115 11.52 2.25 9.82
CA LEU A 115 11.51 1.70 8.46
C LEU A 115 12.82 0.96 8.13
N ALA A 116 13.97 1.49 8.55
CA ALA A 116 15.25 0.82 8.38
C ALA A 116 15.31 -0.50 9.17
N ASP A 117 14.69 -0.54 10.35
CA ASP A 117 14.60 -1.76 11.15
C ASP A 117 13.77 -2.84 10.45
N LEU A 118 12.59 -2.49 9.92
CA LEU A 118 11.80 -3.42 9.08
C LEU A 118 12.62 -3.94 7.89
N ARG A 119 13.29 -3.04 7.16
CA ARG A 119 14.11 -3.42 5.98
C ARG A 119 15.23 -4.39 6.32
N ARG A 120 15.84 -4.28 7.50
CA ARG A 120 16.88 -5.23 7.95
C ARG A 120 16.30 -6.61 8.23
N ARG A 121 15.05 -6.67 8.70
CA ARG A 121 14.35 -7.92 8.98
C ARG A 121 13.76 -8.56 7.72
N MET A 122 13.50 -7.78 6.67
CA MET A 122 12.94 -8.24 5.40
C MET A 122 13.99 -8.33 4.28
N PRO A 123 14.80 -9.40 4.19
CA PRO A 123 15.70 -9.58 3.05
C PRO A 123 14.93 -9.69 1.73
N SER A 124 15.59 -9.30 0.63
CA SER A 124 15.00 -9.35 -0.71
C SER A 124 14.65 -10.77 -1.17
N GLU A 125 15.44 -11.74 -0.71
CA GLU A 125 15.28 -13.17 -0.95
C GLU A 125 15.15 -13.86 0.41
N ALA A 126 14.04 -14.59 0.61
CA ALA A 126 13.75 -15.31 1.84
C ALA A 126 13.07 -16.64 1.49
N GLY A 127 13.47 -17.72 2.15
CA GLY A 127 12.77 -19.00 2.10
C GLY A 127 11.41 -18.94 2.81
N GLU A 128 10.60 -19.99 2.68
CA GLU A 128 9.28 -20.09 3.32
C GLU A 128 9.32 -19.91 4.85
N ALA A 129 10.16 -20.68 5.53
CA ALA A 129 10.28 -20.63 6.99
C ALA A 129 10.75 -19.25 7.46
N GLU A 130 11.67 -18.63 6.72
CA GLU A 130 12.14 -17.26 6.98
C GLU A 130 11.01 -16.25 6.80
N TRP A 131 10.08 -16.49 5.88
CA TRP A 131 8.93 -15.60 5.65
C TRP A 131 7.96 -15.55 6.82
N LEU A 132 7.71 -16.66 7.50
CA LEU A 132 6.85 -16.68 8.69
C LEU A 132 7.46 -15.86 9.83
N ASP A 133 8.76 -15.98 10.03
CA ASP A 133 9.50 -15.18 11.03
C ASP A 133 9.47 -13.69 10.65
N ILE A 134 9.70 -13.37 9.36
CA ILE A 134 9.61 -12.00 8.85
C ILE A 134 8.22 -11.38 9.08
N ALA A 135 7.16 -12.15 8.81
CA ALA A 135 5.79 -11.68 8.99
C ALA A 135 5.48 -11.43 10.47
N ALA A 136 5.92 -12.33 11.36
CA ALA A 136 5.75 -12.17 12.79
C ALA A 136 6.50 -10.94 13.33
N ASP A 137 7.75 -10.74 12.91
CA ASP A 137 8.56 -9.58 13.28
C ASP A 137 7.96 -8.26 12.79
N ALA A 138 7.42 -8.25 11.57
CA ALA A 138 6.75 -7.09 11.01
C ALA A 138 5.44 -6.79 11.73
N GLU A 139 4.66 -7.82 12.07
CA GLU A 139 3.44 -7.68 12.87
C GLU A 139 3.78 -7.08 14.23
N GLU A 140 4.77 -7.60 14.96
CA GLU A 140 5.21 -7.06 16.24
C GLU A 140 5.62 -5.58 16.14
N LEU A 141 6.40 -5.22 15.11
CA LEU A 141 6.81 -3.83 14.89
C LEU A 141 5.58 -2.92 14.69
N ILE A 142 4.62 -3.34 13.87
CA ILE A 142 3.39 -2.60 13.59
C ILE A 142 2.53 -2.49 14.85
N GLU A 143 2.36 -3.57 15.60
CA GLU A 143 1.64 -3.59 16.87
C GLU A 143 2.24 -2.57 17.85
N GLN A 144 3.56 -2.52 17.98
CA GLN A 144 4.23 -1.63 18.92
C GLN A 144 4.27 -0.16 18.45
N ARG A 145 4.44 0.08 17.14
CA ARG A 145 4.75 1.41 16.60
C ARG A 145 3.58 2.10 15.92
N VAL A 146 2.52 1.37 15.58
CA VAL A 146 1.33 1.88 14.87
C VAL A 146 0.11 1.81 15.76
N PHE A 147 -0.21 0.64 16.31
CA PHE A 147 -1.49 0.40 16.99
C PHE A 147 -1.42 0.51 18.52
N GLY A 148 -0.32 0.09 19.15
CA GLY A 148 -0.17 -0.02 20.60
C GLY A 148 -0.85 -1.26 21.19
N LEU A 149 -1.32 -2.16 20.33
CA LEU A 149 -1.99 -3.43 20.63
C LEU A 149 -1.95 -4.31 19.38
N ARG A 150 -2.48 -5.54 19.49
CA ARG A 150 -2.53 -6.45 18.35
C ARG A 150 -3.36 -5.89 17.21
N ALA A 151 -2.89 -6.05 15.97
CA ALA A 151 -3.58 -5.52 14.79
C ALA A 151 -5.02 -6.06 14.70
N ARG A 152 -5.20 -7.36 14.94
CA ARG A 152 -6.54 -8.00 15.00
C ARG A 152 -7.45 -7.42 16.08
N ASP A 153 -6.90 -7.05 17.24
CA ASP A 153 -7.68 -6.51 18.34
C ASP A 153 -8.08 -5.05 18.05
N TRP A 154 -7.24 -4.32 17.31
CA TRP A 154 -7.53 -2.98 16.81
C TRP A 154 -8.61 -3.00 15.72
N LEU A 155 -8.54 -3.95 14.78
CA LEU A 155 -9.56 -4.15 13.74
C LEU A 155 -10.93 -4.53 14.32
N ALA A 156 -10.96 -5.17 15.49
CA ALA A 156 -12.18 -5.53 16.20
C ALA A 156 -12.76 -4.38 17.05
N PHE A 157 -12.25 -3.15 16.95
CA PHE A 157 -12.82 -2.01 17.66
C PHE A 157 -14.24 -1.72 17.18
N ASP A 158 -15.11 -1.33 18.11
CA ASP A 158 -16.32 -0.59 17.78
C ASP A 158 -16.02 0.91 17.65
N GLU A 159 -17.01 1.69 17.24
CA GLU A 159 -16.85 3.14 17.05
C GLU A 159 -16.44 3.87 18.32
N ALA A 160 -17.00 3.49 19.47
CA ALA A 160 -16.68 4.10 20.75
C ALA A 160 -15.23 3.83 21.16
N ARG A 161 -14.74 2.59 21.00
CA ARG A 161 -13.37 2.20 21.32
C ARG A 161 -12.37 2.82 20.36
N PHE A 162 -12.69 2.88 19.07
CA PHE A 162 -11.88 3.59 18.08
C PHE A 162 -11.77 5.09 18.41
N ALA A 163 -12.89 5.74 18.75
CA ALA A 163 -12.87 7.14 19.14
C ALA A 163 -11.97 7.40 20.35
N ARG A 164 -12.09 6.56 21.39
CA ARG A 164 -11.22 6.65 22.58
C ARG A 164 -9.75 6.45 22.24
N TRP A 165 -9.41 5.48 21.39
CA TRP A 165 -8.02 5.24 20.97
C TRP A 165 -7.43 6.43 20.20
N VAL A 166 -8.23 7.07 19.34
CA VAL A 166 -7.82 8.30 18.63
C VAL A 166 -7.64 9.46 19.60
N GLU A 167 -8.54 9.62 20.58
CA GLU A 167 -8.50 10.69 21.59
C GLU A 167 -7.31 10.54 22.55
N ASP A 168 -6.98 9.31 22.95
CA ASP A 168 -5.82 9.01 23.79
C ASP A 168 -4.51 9.44 23.13
N GLY A 169 -4.39 9.27 21.81
CA GLY A 169 -3.29 9.87 21.03
C GLY A 169 -1.89 9.39 21.43
N ALA A 170 -1.77 8.23 22.10
CA ALA A 170 -0.51 7.73 22.63
C ALA A 170 0.55 7.53 21.53
N LEU A 171 0.15 7.05 20.36
CA LEU A 171 1.03 6.81 19.22
C LEU A 171 0.84 7.85 18.10
N PRO A 172 1.87 8.11 17.27
CA PRO A 172 1.77 9.04 16.14
C PRO A 172 0.58 8.75 15.23
N THR A 173 0.27 7.48 14.96
CA THR A 173 -0.86 7.09 14.11
C THR A 173 -2.21 7.54 14.67
N ALA A 174 -2.42 7.43 15.99
CA ALA A 174 -3.63 7.92 16.63
C ALA A 174 -3.77 9.44 16.50
N ARG A 175 -2.67 10.18 16.72
CA ARG A 175 -2.65 11.66 16.57
C ARG A 175 -2.83 12.10 15.12
N MET A 176 -2.23 11.38 14.16
CA MET A 176 -2.45 11.59 12.74
C MET A 176 -3.93 11.42 12.37
N LEU A 177 -4.58 10.35 12.85
CA LEU A 177 -6.02 10.16 12.65
C LEU A 177 -6.86 11.23 13.36
N ALA A 178 -6.48 11.65 14.56
CA ALA A 178 -7.16 12.75 15.27
C ALA A 178 -7.08 14.06 14.46
N ARG A 179 -5.90 14.36 13.91
CA ARG A 179 -5.70 15.52 13.03
C ARG A 179 -6.53 15.41 11.76
N LEU A 180 -6.52 14.24 11.11
CA LEU A 180 -7.37 13.99 9.94
C LEU A 180 -8.84 14.25 10.28
N ARG A 181 -9.32 13.70 11.40
CA ARG A 181 -10.68 13.91 11.93
C ARG A 181 -11.01 15.35 12.29
N SER A 182 -10.04 16.23 12.46
CA SER A 182 -10.29 17.65 12.67
C SER A 182 -10.59 18.38 11.36
N PHE A 183 -10.10 17.88 10.21
CA PHE A 183 -10.48 18.43 8.92
C PHE A 183 -11.96 18.14 8.64
N ARG A 184 -12.69 19.19 8.26
CA ARG A 184 -14.10 19.13 7.85
C ARG A 184 -14.16 19.39 6.35
N PHE A 185 -14.28 18.34 5.54
CA PHE A 185 -14.46 18.43 4.10
C PHE A 185 -15.93 18.18 3.74
N GLY A 186 -16.75 19.23 3.80
CA GLY A 186 -18.19 19.10 3.52
C GLY A 186 -18.92 18.25 4.57
N ALA A 187 -19.82 17.37 4.12
CA ALA A 187 -20.57 16.49 5.01
C ALA A 187 -19.63 15.56 5.82
N PRO A 188 -19.95 15.22 7.08
CA PRO A 188 -19.14 14.30 7.87
C PRO A 188 -18.97 12.97 7.10
N ARG A 189 -17.73 12.61 6.80
CA ARG A 189 -17.39 11.28 6.27
C ARG A 189 -16.55 10.56 7.31
N ALA A 190 -16.87 9.31 7.59
CA ALA A 190 -15.95 8.44 8.30
C ALA A 190 -14.69 8.29 7.42
N PHE A 191 -13.50 8.52 7.99
CA PHE A 191 -12.23 8.42 7.24
C PHE A 191 -11.95 7.01 6.73
N LEU A 192 -12.55 6.04 7.39
CA LEU A 192 -12.63 4.65 6.98
C LEU A 192 -14.12 4.31 7.07
N PRO A 193 -14.79 3.87 5.99
CA PRO A 193 -15.99 3.06 6.22
C PRO A 193 -15.53 1.90 7.10
N TRP A 194 -16.35 1.46 8.05
CA TRP A 194 -16.13 0.14 8.65
C TRP A 194 -16.14 -0.81 7.47
N LEU A 195 -14.95 -1.28 7.09
CA LEU A 195 -14.71 -2.08 5.91
C LEU A 195 -15.32 -3.45 6.18
N ASP A 196 -16.64 -3.53 6.13
CA ASP A 196 -17.33 -4.80 6.02
C ASP A 196 -16.87 -5.40 4.69
N GLU A 197 -16.17 -6.52 4.78
CA GLU A 197 -15.62 -7.21 3.63
C GLU A 197 -16.71 -7.51 2.59
N SER A 198 -17.96 -7.71 3.04
CA SER A 198 -19.11 -7.89 2.15
C SER A 198 -19.47 -6.59 1.40
N ALA A 199 -19.50 -5.45 2.10
CA ALA A 199 -19.76 -4.14 1.50
C ALA A 199 -18.68 -3.71 0.51
N LEU A 200 -17.40 -3.97 0.83
CA LEU A 200 -16.27 -3.74 -0.09
C LEU A 200 -16.38 -4.57 -1.37
N ARG A 201 -16.76 -5.85 -1.24
CA ARG A 201 -16.95 -6.73 -2.41
C ARG A 201 -18.08 -6.25 -3.30
N GLU A 202 -19.17 -5.75 -2.72
CA GLU A 202 -20.28 -5.17 -3.48
C GLU A 202 -19.89 -3.85 -4.17
N GLU A 203 -19.11 -2.97 -3.52
CA GLU A 203 -18.68 -1.69 -4.11
C GLU A 203 -17.60 -1.85 -5.20
N ILE A 204 -16.72 -2.86 -5.08
CA ILE A 204 -15.61 -3.11 -6.00
C ILE A 204 -16.00 -4.08 -7.14
N ALA A 205 -17.08 -4.84 -6.99
CA ALA A 205 -17.58 -5.70 -8.05
C ALA A 205 -17.89 -4.87 -9.30
N PRO A 206 -17.40 -5.27 -10.48
CA PRO A 206 -17.75 -4.60 -11.71
C PRO A 206 -19.28 -4.67 -11.91
N GLN A 207 -19.91 -3.51 -12.10
CA GLN A 207 -21.31 -3.41 -12.53
C GLN A 207 -21.51 -3.98 -13.93
#